data_AF-A0A914G7Z1-F1
#
_entry.id   AF-A0A914G7Z1-F1
#
_cell.length_a   1.000
_cell.length_b   1.000
_cell.length_c   1.000
_cell.angle_alpha   90.00
_cell.angle_beta   90.00
_cell.angle_gamma   90.00
#
_symmetry.space_group_name_H-M   'P 1'
#
loop_
_entity.id
_entity.type
_entity.pdbx_description
1 polymer ?
#
loop_
_entity_poly.entity_id
_entity_poly.type
_entity_poly.pdbx_seq_one_letter_code
_entity_poly.pdbx_strand_id
1 'polypeptide(L)'
;MMESMRSLQSGPSTTSTKFTFDSVHTSKHFSMYMFHQDRVVGYKHSVRANLDKEEMAEFRQMRNIDHDNVNRFIGISLDGPDLMSIWRLCSRGSLRDVIANNTLNMDAFFVFSLMKDIVEGLYYLHNSFLQCHGYLKSSYCLVDDRWQVKLSNYGLTSFRKLEKRTARG
;
A
#
# COMPACT_ATOMS: atom_id res chain seq x y z
N MET A 1 -35.72 -1.32 35.30
CA MET A 1 -34.41 -0.79 35.72
C MET A 1 -33.54 -0.78 34.47
N MET A 2 -33.58 0.35 33.75
CA MET A 2 -32.43 1.28 33.57
C MET A 2 -31.36 0.67 32.64
N GLU A 3 -30.94 1.26 31.53
CA GLU A 3 -31.12 2.63 31.02
C GLU A 3 -30.76 2.68 29.53
N SER A 4 -31.49 3.51 28.79
CA SER A 4 -31.19 3.91 27.41
C SER A 4 -30.11 4.99 27.42
N MET A 5 -29.11 4.90 26.55
CA MET A 5 -28.34 6.06 26.11
C MET A 5 -28.52 6.28 24.62
N ARG A 6 -29.28 7.34 24.31
CA ARG A 6 -29.29 8.01 23.01
C ARG A 6 -28.08 8.94 22.88
N SER A 7 -27.80 9.27 21.61
CA SER A 7 -27.10 10.44 21.06
C SER A 7 -25.68 10.12 20.55
N LEU A 8 -25.26 10.59 19.36
CA LEU A 8 -25.55 11.86 18.71
C LEU A 8 -25.70 11.72 17.18
N GLN A 9 -26.62 12.51 16.62
CA GLN A 9 -26.60 12.86 15.19
C GLN A 9 -25.36 13.70 14.89
N SER A 10 -24.67 13.39 13.80
CA SER A 10 -23.81 14.36 13.08
C SER A 10 -24.10 14.22 11.59
N GLY A 11 -24.48 15.34 10.96
CA GLY A 11 -24.65 15.48 9.51
C GLY A 11 -23.34 15.29 8.71
N PRO A 12 -23.36 15.49 7.39
CA PRO A 12 -22.50 14.76 6.47
C PRO A 12 -21.05 15.25 6.52
N SER A 13 -20.15 14.43 7.06
CA SER A 13 -18.72 14.59 6.86
C SER A 13 -18.28 13.85 5.59
N THR A 14 -18.40 14.52 4.45
CA THR A 14 -17.66 14.11 3.25
C THR A 14 -16.19 14.44 3.45
N THR A 15 -15.42 13.42 3.83
CA THR A 15 -13.97 13.17 3.61
C THR A 15 -13.30 12.59 4.87
N SER A 16 -13.69 11.38 5.25
CA SER A 16 -12.81 10.37 5.85
C SER A 16 -13.63 9.08 5.88
N THR A 17 -13.23 8.07 5.10
CA THR A 17 -13.86 6.76 5.23
C THR A 17 -13.30 6.20 6.54
N LYS A 18 -14.12 6.12 7.58
CA LYS A 18 -13.72 5.54 8.87
C LYS A 18 -13.37 4.06 8.66
N PHE A 19 -12.11 3.78 8.36
CA PHE A 19 -11.62 2.42 8.16
C PHE A 19 -11.50 1.76 9.54
N THR A 20 -12.31 0.74 9.79
CA THR A 20 -12.22 -0.07 11.02
C THR A 20 -11.27 -1.22 10.74
N PHE A 21 -10.15 -1.28 11.48
CA PHE A 21 -9.07 -2.23 11.26
C PHE A 21 -8.84 -3.09 12.51
N ASP A 22 -9.02 -4.40 12.38
CA ASP A 22 -8.64 -5.34 13.45
C ASP A 22 -7.16 -5.74 13.29
N SER A 23 -6.34 -5.51 14.32
CA SER A 23 -4.88 -5.67 14.32
C SER A 23 -4.47 -7.15 14.46
N VAL A 24 -3.66 -7.69 13.54
CA VAL A 24 -3.21 -9.10 13.59
C VAL A 24 -1.68 -9.25 13.74
N HIS A 25 -0.86 -8.28 13.32
CA HIS A 25 0.59 -8.32 13.52
C HIS A 25 1.23 -6.94 13.24
N THR A 26 2.07 -6.42 14.13
CA THR A 26 2.66 -5.07 14.01
C THR A 26 4.19 -5.11 14.17
N SER A 27 4.90 -4.43 13.26
CA SER A 27 6.33 -4.16 13.34
C SER A 27 6.60 -2.64 13.39
N LYS A 28 7.88 -2.26 13.44
CA LYS A 28 8.31 -0.86 13.35
C LYS A 28 7.92 -0.21 12.02
N HIS A 29 7.88 -0.96 10.93
CA HIS A 29 7.73 -0.43 9.57
C HIS A 29 6.36 -0.70 8.94
N PHE A 30 5.66 -1.73 9.41
CA PHE A 30 4.37 -2.12 8.86
C PHE A 30 3.45 -2.68 9.95
N SER A 31 2.15 -2.56 9.71
CA SER A 31 1.11 -3.19 10.52
C SER A 31 0.15 -3.95 9.60
N MET A 32 -0.28 -5.14 10.01
CA MET A 32 -1.25 -5.94 9.27
C MET A 32 -2.62 -5.83 9.91
N TYR A 33 -3.64 -5.70 9.07
CA TYR A 33 -5.02 -5.52 9.47
C TYR A 33 -5.96 -6.41 8.67
N MET A 34 -7.15 -6.64 9.21
CA MET A 34 -8.30 -7.12 8.46
C MET A 34 -9.17 -5.94 8.01
N PHE A 35 -9.57 -5.93 6.75
CA PHE A 35 -10.47 -4.92 6.19
C PHE A 35 -11.47 -5.60 5.25
N HIS A 36 -12.76 -5.58 5.61
CA HIS A 36 -13.82 -6.29 4.86
C HIS A 36 -13.47 -7.74 4.50
N GLN A 37 -12.93 -8.49 5.47
CA GLN A 37 -12.44 -9.88 5.30
C GLN A 37 -11.17 -10.03 4.45
N ASP A 38 -10.64 -8.97 3.86
CA ASP A 38 -9.33 -8.98 3.20
C ASP A 38 -8.19 -8.64 4.16
N ARG A 39 -7.05 -9.29 3.96
CA ARG A 39 -5.81 -8.96 4.67
C ARG A 39 -5.14 -7.77 3.99
N VAL A 40 -4.89 -6.72 4.75
CA VAL A 40 -4.22 -5.51 4.29
C VAL A 40 -2.98 -5.22 5.13
N VAL A 41 -2.04 -4.48 4.55
CA VAL A 41 -0.83 -4.01 5.19
C VAL A 41 -0.80 -2.48 5.15
N GLY A 42 -0.59 -1.86 6.31
CA GLY A 42 -0.28 -0.44 6.43
C GLY A 42 1.23 -0.24 6.53
N TYR A 43 1.82 0.49 5.59
CA TYR A 43 3.22 0.94 5.67
C TYR A 43 3.27 2.26 6.42
N LYS A 44 4.07 2.30 7.48
CA LYS A 44 4.27 3.50 8.31
C LYS A 44 5.27 4.42 7.64
N HIS A 45 4.87 5.68 7.47
CA HIS A 45 5.74 6.74 6.94
C HIS A 45 6.33 7.50 8.12
N SER A 46 7.62 7.82 8.05
CA SER A 46 8.34 8.46 9.18
C SER A 46 8.06 9.97 9.28
N VAL A 47 7.03 10.43 8.59
CA VAL A 47 6.70 11.83 8.39
C VAL A 47 5.21 12.04 8.63
N ARG A 48 4.85 13.23 9.10
CA ARG A 48 3.47 13.71 9.07
C ARG A 48 3.30 14.58 7.83
N ALA A 49 2.27 14.29 7.05
CA ALA A 49 1.92 15.08 5.88
C ALA A 49 0.54 15.69 6.09
N ASN A 50 0.43 17.01 5.89
CA ASN A 50 -0.85 17.65 5.71
C ASN A 50 -1.19 17.52 4.23
N LEU A 51 -2.13 16.63 3.91
CA LEU A 51 -2.53 16.39 2.53
C LEU A 51 -3.36 17.55 2.00
N ASP A 52 -2.98 18.11 0.86
CA ASP A 52 -3.82 19.09 0.16
C ASP A 52 -4.96 18.41 -0.63
N LYS A 53 -5.81 19.22 -1.28
CA LYS A 53 -6.99 18.70 -1.99
C LYS A 53 -6.60 17.88 -3.21
N GLU A 54 -5.53 18.28 -3.87
CA GLU A 54 -4.96 17.70 -5.07
C GLU A 54 -4.38 16.31 -4.74
N GLU A 55 -3.55 16.20 -3.70
CA GLU A 55 -3.00 14.92 -3.20
C GLU A 55 -4.13 13.96 -2.79
N MET A 56 -5.14 14.46 -2.07
CA MET A 56 -6.31 13.64 -1.74
C MET A 56 -7.07 13.17 -2.99
N ALA A 57 -7.13 13.98 -4.05
CA ALA A 57 -7.77 13.59 -5.31
C ALA A 57 -6.95 12.50 -6.04
N GLU A 58 -5.63 12.62 -6.07
CA GLU A 58 -4.74 11.60 -6.62
C GLU A 58 -4.88 10.27 -5.88
N PHE A 59 -4.89 10.26 -4.54
CA PHE A 59 -5.10 9.04 -3.76
C PHE A 59 -6.47 8.40 -3.99
N ARG A 60 -7.52 9.21 -4.23
CA ARG A 60 -8.84 8.67 -4.64
C ARG A 60 -8.76 8.00 -6.01
N GLN A 61 -8.03 8.57 -6.97
CA GLN A 61 -7.82 7.94 -8.27
C GLN A 61 -6.99 6.65 -8.15
N MET A 62 -5.97 6.62 -7.29
CA MET A 62 -5.15 5.43 -7.06
C MET A 62 -5.95 4.23 -6.57
N ARG A 63 -7.06 4.45 -5.84
CA ARG A 63 -7.96 3.37 -5.41
C ARG A 63 -8.69 2.66 -6.56
N ASN A 64 -8.77 3.31 -7.72
CA ASN A 64 -9.40 2.77 -8.92
C ASN A 64 -8.40 2.01 -9.81
N ILE A 65 -7.12 2.01 -9.48
CA ILE A 65 -6.12 1.18 -10.16
C ILE A 65 -6.43 -0.28 -9.82
N ASP A 66 -6.60 -1.08 -10.87
CA ASP A 66 -6.86 -2.50 -10.79
C ASP A 66 -6.18 -3.21 -11.96
N HIS A 67 -5.17 -4.01 -11.64
CA HIS A 67 -4.36 -4.75 -12.60
C HIS A 67 -3.66 -5.92 -11.91
N ASP A 68 -3.52 -7.04 -12.61
CA ASP A 68 -2.98 -8.27 -12.04
C ASP A 68 -1.56 -8.11 -11.50
N ASN A 69 -0.75 -7.22 -12.06
CA ASN A 69 0.64 -6.99 -11.60
C ASN A 69 0.86 -5.68 -10.84
N VAL A 70 -0.22 -5.04 -10.36
CA VAL A 70 -0.14 -3.81 -9.56
C VAL A 70 -0.85 -4.04 -8.23
N ASN A 71 -0.14 -3.81 -7.13
CA ASN A 71 -0.70 -4.09 -5.80
C ASN A 71 -1.80 -3.07 -5.47
N ARG A 72 -2.97 -3.57 -5.07
CA ARG A 72 -4.15 -2.73 -4.82
C ARG A 72 -3.90 -1.75 -3.67
N PHE A 73 -3.99 -0.46 -3.99
CA PHE A 73 -4.01 0.63 -3.02
C PHE A 73 -5.40 0.77 -2.40
N ILE A 74 -5.47 0.75 -1.07
CA ILE A 74 -6.73 0.86 -0.32
C ILE A 74 -6.98 2.29 0.12
N GLY A 75 -5.94 3.00 0.60
CA GLY A 75 -6.07 4.38 1.04
C GLY A 75 -4.91 4.86 1.92
N ILE A 76 -5.06 6.08 2.45
CA ILE A 76 -4.18 6.65 3.47
C ILE A 76 -4.92 6.70 4.81
N SER A 77 -4.22 6.32 5.88
CA SER A 77 -4.69 6.49 7.25
C SER A 77 -3.96 7.67 7.90
N LEU A 78 -4.74 8.66 8.32
CA LEU A 78 -4.29 9.85 9.05
C LEU A 78 -4.70 9.85 10.53
N ASP A 79 -5.62 8.96 10.91
CA ASP A 79 -6.31 9.00 12.21
C ASP A 79 -5.48 8.41 13.37
N GLY A 80 -4.31 7.83 13.08
CA GLY A 80 -3.42 7.18 14.04
C GLY A 80 -2.17 8.00 14.40
N PRO A 81 -1.32 7.50 15.32
CA PRO A 81 -0.07 8.16 15.67
C PRO A 81 0.90 8.26 14.47
N ASP A 82 0.81 7.27 13.58
CA ASP A 82 1.61 7.12 12.37
C ASP A 82 0.77 7.41 11.12
N LEU A 83 1.32 8.21 10.20
CA LEU A 83 0.83 8.30 8.83
C LEU A 83 1.07 6.95 8.15
N MET A 84 0.02 6.34 7.58
CA MET A 84 0.15 5.05 6.90
C MET A 84 -0.46 5.02 5.52
N SER A 85 0.19 4.34 4.57
CA SER A 85 -0.43 3.93 3.31
C SER A 85 -0.88 2.48 3.41
N ILE A 86 -2.13 2.21 3.03
CA ILE A 86 -2.79 0.92 3.20
C ILE A 86 -2.91 0.22 1.85
N TRP A 87 -2.49 -1.05 1.80
CA TRP A 87 -2.39 -1.86 0.59
C TRP A 87 -2.88 -3.27 0.84
N ARG A 88 -3.25 -3.99 -0.22
CA ARG A 88 -3.48 -5.43 -0.12
C ARG A 88 -2.20 -6.16 0.33
N LEU A 89 -2.35 -7.12 1.23
CA LEU A 89 -1.24 -7.93 1.72
C LEU A 89 -0.81 -8.95 0.64
N CYS A 90 0.49 -9.01 0.38
CA CYS A 90 1.13 -10.04 -0.44
C CYS A 90 1.89 -11.01 0.49
N SER A 91 1.44 -12.25 0.60
CA SER A 91 1.84 -13.16 1.67
C SER A 91 3.26 -13.71 1.56
N ARG A 92 3.90 -13.64 0.39
CA ARG A 92 5.28 -14.12 0.18
C ARG A 92 6.33 -13.01 0.39
N GLY A 93 5.90 -11.83 0.83
CA GLY A 93 6.79 -10.69 1.06
C GLY A 93 7.23 -10.05 -0.25
N SER A 94 8.42 -9.44 -0.23
CA SER A 94 8.99 -8.78 -1.41
C SER A 94 9.91 -9.69 -2.20
N LEU A 95 10.20 -9.35 -3.45
CA LEU A 95 11.23 -10.04 -4.24
C LEU A 95 12.59 -10.00 -3.57
N ARG A 96 12.90 -8.94 -2.81
CA ARG A 96 14.12 -8.91 -1.98
C ARG A 96 14.14 -10.06 -0.98
N ASP A 97 13.02 -10.32 -0.31
CA ASP A 97 12.92 -11.39 0.69
C ASP A 97 12.95 -12.77 0.03
N VAL A 98 12.26 -12.93 -1.10
CA VAL A 98 12.25 -14.16 -1.90
C VAL A 98 13.66 -14.51 -2.39
N ILE A 99 14.40 -13.54 -2.93
CA ILE A 99 15.77 -13.75 -3.44
C ILE A 99 16.75 -14.02 -2.28
N ALA A 100 16.59 -13.34 -1.15
CA ALA A 100 17.43 -13.58 0.02
C ALA A 100 17.19 -14.97 0.63
N ASN A 101 16.00 -15.54 0.41
CA ASN A 101 15.67 -16.88 0.86
C ASN A 101 16.23 -17.94 -0.11
N ASN A 102 17.44 -18.42 0.18
CA ASN A 102 18.19 -19.34 -0.66
C ASN A 102 17.63 -20.78 -0.72
N THR A 103 16.44 -21.03 -0.19
CA THR A 103 15.77 -22.34 -0.23
C THR A 103 14.96 -22.56 -1.51
N LEU A 104 14.69 -21.50 -2.28
CA LEU A 104 13.92 -21.57 -3.52
C LEU A 104 14.84 -21.80 -4.72
N ASN A 105 14.53 -22.82 -5.52
CA ASN A 105 15.19 -23.01 -6.81
C ASN A 105 14.60 -22.01 -7.82
N MET A 106 15.32 -20.92 -8.07
CA MET A 106 14.97 -19.91 -9.07
C MET A 106 15.52 -20.29 -10.43
N ASP A 107 14.86 -21.24 -11.09
CA ASP A 107 15.22 -21.56 -12.47
C ASP A 107 14.92 -20.39 -13.43
N ALA A 108 15.47 -20.46 -14.64
CA ALA A 108 15.34 -19.38 -15.62
C ALA A 108 13.88 -19.08 -16.00
N PHE A 109 13.00 -20.09 -16.01
CA PHE A 109 11.60 -19.94 -16.36
C PHE A 109 10.84 -19.19 -15.27
N PHE A 110 11.10 -19.53 -14.01
CA PHE A 110 10.54 -18.84 -12.85
C PHE A 110 11.00 -17.37 -12.83
N VAL A 111 12.29 -17.11 -13.01
CA VAL A 111 12.84 -15.74 -13.09
C VAL A 111 12.20 -14.95 -14.23
N PHE A 112 12.04 -15.58 -15.41
CA PHE A 112 11.35 -14.95 -16.54
C PHE A 112 9.90 -14.58 -16.22
N SER A 113 9.18 -15.45 -15.53
CA SER A 113 7.79 -15.20 -15.12
C SER A 113 7.69 -13.99 -14.19
N LEU A 114 8.59 -13.88 -13.19
CA LEU A 114 8.65 -12.72 -12.31
C LEU A 114 8.99 -11.42 -13.05
N MET A 115 9.91 -11.48 -14.02
CA MET A 115 10.25 -10.31 -14.85
C MET A 115 9.08 -9.87 -15.72
N LYS A 116 8.37 -10.82 -16.32
CA LYS A 116 7.18 -10.54 -17.13
C LYS A 116 6.14 -9.81 -16.31
N ASP A 117 5.83 -10.30 -15.11
CA ASP A 117 4.89 -9.64 -14.20
C ASP A 117 5.29 -8.18 -13.89
N ILE A 118 6.58 -7.92 -13.62
CA ILE A 118 7.08 -6.56 -13.39
C ILE A 118 6.84 -5.67 -14.62
N VAL A 119 7.15 -6.16 -15.81
CA VAL A 119 7.00 -5.41 -17.06
C VAL A 119 5.53 -5.08 -17.34
N GLU A 120 4.62 -6.04 -17.17
CA GLU A 120 3.18 -5.83 -17.32
C GLU A 120 2.65 -4.78 -16.33
N GLY A 121 3.07 -4.86 -15.05
CA GLY A 121 2.72 -3.87 -14.04
C GLY A 121 3.24 -2.47 -14.36
N LEU A 122 4.47 -2.36 -14.86
CA LEU A 122 5.05 -1.08 -15.28
C LEU A 122 4.35 -0.52 -16.51
N TYR A 123 4.06 -1.35 -17.50
CA TYR A 123 3.32 -0.97 -18.69
C TYR A 123 1.96 -0.38 -18.32
N TYR A 124 1.21 -1.05 -17.44
CA TYR A 124 -0.05 -0.52 -16.94
C TYR A 124 0.13 0.85 -16.26
N LEU A 125 1.06 0.97 -15.31
CA LEU A 125 1.27 2.23 -14.58
C LEU A 125 1.69 3.38 -15.50
N HIS A 126 2.52 3.11 -16.50
CA HIS A 126 2.97 4.09 -17.48
C HIS A 126 1.85 4.61 -18.39
N ASN A 127 0.82 3.78 -18.62
CA ASN A 127 -0.36 4.15 -19.40
C ASN A 127 -1.54 4.63 -18.51
N SER A 128 -1.33 4.72 -17.19
CA SER A 128 -2.30 5.26 -16.23
C SER A 128 -2.09 6.76 -15.97
N PHE A 129 -2.99 7.38 -15.19
CA PHE A 129 -2.83 8.78 -14.76
C PHE A 129 -1.53 9.04 -13.97
N LEU A 130 -0.91 8.00 -13.39
CA LEU A 130 0.36 8.12 -12.67
C LEU A 130 1.57 8.31 -13.61
N GLN A 131 1.48 7.80 -14.85
CA GLN A 131 2.50 7.83 -15.90
C GLN A 131 3.86 7.19 -15.57
N CYS A 132 4.12 6.86 -14.31
CA CYS A 132 5.34 6.23 -13.82
C CYS A 132 5.10 5.54 -12.47
N HIS A 133 5.96 4.57 -12.13
CA HIS A 133 6.04 4.06 -10.75
C HIS A 133 6.84 5.00 -9.82
N GLY A 134 7.88 5.65 -10.36
CA GLY A 134 8.70 6.66 -9.69
C GLY A 134 9.68 6.20 -8.59
N TYR A 135 9.64 4.92 -8.18
CA TYR A 135 10.52 4.40 -7.11
C TYR A 135 10.55 2.86 -7.04
N LEU A 136 10.72 2.23 -8.20
CA LEU A 136 10.78 0.78 -8.29
C LEU A 136 12.04 0.24 -7.61
N LYS A 137 11.88 -0.74 -6.72
CA LYS A 137 12.95 -1.51 -6.06
C LYS A 137 12.46 -2.93 -5.80
N SER A 138 13.36 -3.89 -5.64
CA SER A 138 12.99 -5.28 -5.30
C SER A 138 12.18 -5.39 -4.00
N SER A 139 12.35 -4.48 -3.04
CA SER A 139 11.55 -4.41 -1.81
C SER A 139 10.11 -3.90 -2.02
N TYR A 140 9.80 -3.35 -3.20
CA TYR A 140 8.45 -2.86 -3.57
C TYR A 140 7.79 -3.71 -4.67
N CYS A 141 8.49 -4.69 -5.20
CA CYS A 141 7.90 -5.77 -5.97
C CYS A 141 7.45 -6.85 -4.99
N LEU A 142 6.18 -6.90 -4.66
CA LEU A 142 5.64 -7.87 -3.71
C LEU A 142 5.21 -9.15 -4.43
N VAL A 143 5.20 -10.28 -3.72
CA VAL A 143 4.79 -11.57 -4.28
C VAL A 143 3.59 -12.10 -3.51
N ASP A 144 2.51 -12.37 -4.24
CA ASP A 144 1.28 -12.89 -3.65
C ASP A 144 1.34 -14.41 -3.41
N ASP A 145 0.25 -14.97 -2.91
CA ASP A 145 0.11 -16.41 -2.65
C ASP A 145 0.20 -17.26 -3.92
N ARG A 146 -0.14 -16.69 -5.08
CA ARG A 146 -0.09 -17.32 -6.41
C ARG A 146 1.25 -17.15 -7.14
N TRP A 147 2.28 -16.64 -6.46
CA TRP A 147 3.60 -16.37 -7.05
C TRP A 147 3.61 -15.31 -8.14
N GLN A 148 2.61 -14.41 -8.16
CA GLN A 148 2.60 -13.27 -9.07
C GLN A 148 3.26 -12.05 -8.42
N VAL A 149 4.04 -11.30 -9.21
CA VAL A 149 4.59 -10.03 -8.74
C VAL A 149 3.52 -8.93 -8.82
N LYS A 150 3.37 -8.18 -7.73
CA LYS A 150 2.52 -7.01 -7.58
C LYS A 150 3.38 -5.78 -7.27
N LEU A 151 3.38 -4.79 -8.17
CA LEU A 151 4.10 -3.53 -7.94
C LEU A 151 3.39 -2.69 -6.88
N SER A 152 4.10 -2.35 -5.81
CA SER A 152 3.55 -1.62 -4.66
C SER A 152 4.17 -0.24 -4.49
N ASN A 153 3.63 0.55 -3.56
CA ASN A 153 4.18 1.84 -3.15
C ASN A 153 4.15 2.92 -4.25
N TYR A 154 3.60 2.67 -5.45
CA TYR A 154 3.46 3.68 -6.51
C TYR A 154 2.64 4.90 -6.04
N GLY A 155 2.78 6.04 -6.73
CA GLY A 155 1.98 7.25 -6.44
C GLY A 155 2.31 8.00 -5.13
N LEU A 156 3.20 7.49 -4.28
CA LEU A 156 3.58 8.14 -3.01
C LEU A 156 4.75 9.13 -3.12
N THR A 157 4.80 9.92 -4.18
CA THR A 157 5.94 10.80 -4.48
C THR A 157 6.13 11.89 -3.42
N SER A 158 5.06 12.47 -2.89
CA SER A 158 5.14 13.52 -1.87
C SER A 158 5.72 13.00 -0.55
N PHE A 159 5.29 11.81 -0.10
CA PHE A 159 5.78 11.22 1.15
C PHE A 159 7.27 10.93 1.06
N ARG A 160 7.72 10.36 -0.06
CA ARG A 160 9.15 10.09 -0.32
C ARG A 160 9.99 11.36 -0.33
N LYS A 161 9.48 12.46 -0.93
CA LYS A 161 10.18 13.75 -0.93
C LYS A 161 10.34 14.27 0.49
N LEU A 162 9.31 14.14 1.32
CA LEU A 162 9.33 14.59 2.72
C LEU A 162 10.30 13.77 3.56
N GLU A 163 10.27 12.43 3.48
CA GLU A 163 11.19 11.54 4.21
C GLU A 163 12.65 11.81 3.86
N LYS A 164 12.96 12.06 2.58
CA LYS A 164 14.32 12.44 2.13
C LYS A 164 14.79 13.79 2.67
N ARG A 165 13.90 14.71 3.05
CA ARG A 165 14.26 15.99 3.66
C ARG A 165 14.56 15.80 5.14
N THR A 166 13.72 15.05 5.84
CA THR A 166 13.90 14.74 7.26
C THR A 166 15.13 13.90 7.54
N ALA A 167 15.50 12.97 6.65
CA ALA A 167 16.71 12.16 6.80
C ALA A 167 18.04 12.92 6.58
N ARG A 168 17.97 14.21 6.17
CA ARG A 168 19.14 15.06 5.88
C ARG A 168 19.33 16.21 6.89
N GLY A 169 18.44 16.33 7.88
CA GLY A 169 18.57 17.28 9.00
C GLY A 169 18.82 16.52 10.28
#